data_AF-A0A7Y2A6Z9-F1
#
_entry.id   AF-A0A7Y2A6Z9-F1
#
_cell.length_a   1.000
_cell.length_b   1.000
_cell.length_c   1.000
_cell.angle_alpha   90.00
_cell.angle_beta   90.00
_cell.angle_gamma   90.00
#
_symmetry.space_group_name_H-M   'P 1'
#
loop_
_entity.id
_entity.type
_entity.pdbx_description
1 polymer ?
#
loop_
_entity_poly.entity_id
_entity_poly.type
_entity_poly.pdbx_seq_one_letter_code
_entity_poly.pdbx_strand_id
1 'polypeptide(L)'
;MLSYLIDQLKSNKGFLPAIASSVLLYFLFAYELERSDFVLLLTLWVALFACTFLLIEKSGFHFWILAGIGVLFRFIFMPTLPTLSQDFYRFLWDGRMLLEGVSPYIVTPSQFISDDINLLPYSLRDHPLFIPNASELVRGMGSLNASHYSNYPPINQFFFLIAALFFKNSIIGSVIVLRSIMILADIGILWIGKKLLEALNLPIKNIFWYFLNPFIIIEFTGNLHFEGVMLFFLITALYLLHQKKWINAGIFFGISIATKLLPLLFLPLLWKQNLTDRQHNSYSWFRIISLYAVIGVTLLVCFLPFVSSEFIQNFSATLGLWFQTFEFNASIYYMLRWIGFQ
;
A
#
# COMPACT_ATOMS: atom_id res chain seq x y z
N MET A 1 7.32 -24.12 28.91
CA MET A 1 6.53 -23.93 27.66
C MET A 1 7.40 -23.37 26.54
N LEU A 2 8.08 -22.22 26.73
CA LEU A 2 8.99 -21.65 25.72
C LEU A 2 10.18 -22.57 25.38
N SER A 3 10.79 -23.23 26.38
CA SER A 3 11.88 -24.19 26.19
C SER A 3 11.48 -25.38 25.30
N TYR A 4 10.33 -25.99 25.59
CA TYR A 4 9.77 -27.09 24.81
C TYR A 4 9.49 -26.70 23.34
N LEU A 5 8.95 -25.49 23.13
CA LEU A 5 8.72 -24.93 21.80
C LEU A 5 10.04 -24.75 21.03
N ILE A 6 11.07 -24.23 21.70
CA ILE A 6 12.41 -24.06 21.14
C ILE A 6 13.02 -25.42 20.77
N ASP A 7 12.85 -26.44 21.61
CA ASP A 7 13.38 -27.78 21.36
C ASP A 7 12.68 -28.48 20.18
N GLN A 8 11.36 -28.27 20.01
CA GLN A 8 10.64 -28.70 18.81
C GLN A 8 11.08 -27.97 17.54
N LEU A 9 11.39 -26.67 17.62
CA LEU A 9 11.92 -25.94 16.46
C LEU A 9 13.34 -26.35 16.12
N LYS A 10 14.18 -26.63 17.13
CA LYS A 10 15.54 -27.14 16.96
C LYS A 10 15.56 -28.53 16.34
N SER A 11 14.57 -29.37 16.62
CA SER A 11 14.49 -30.72 16.05
C SER A 11 14.15 -30.70 14.55
N ASN A 12 13.51 -29.62 14.06
CA ASN A 12 13.21 -29.48 12.63
C ASN A 12 14.41 -28.88 11.86
N LYS A 13 15.27 -29.77 11.38
CA LYS A 13 16.47 -29.42 10.59
C LYS A 13 16.08 -28.50 9.43
N GLY A 14 16.53 -27.25 9.49
CA GLY A 14 16.31 -26.24 8.44
C GLY A 14 15.48 -25.02 8.86
N PHE A 15 14.69 -25.08 9.94
CA PHE A 15 13.87 -23.93 10.37
C PHE A 15 14.72 -22.75 10.87
N LEU A 16 15.61 -22.99 11.85
CA LEU A 16 16.51 -21.95 12.37
C LEU A 16 17.48 -21.40 11.31
N PRO A 17 18.12 -22.24 10.47
CA PRO A 17 18.89 -21.73 9.33
C PRO A 17 18.07 -20.85 8.39
N ALA A 18 16.82 -21.23 8.07
CA ALA A 18 15.97 -20.42 7.20
C ALA A 18 15.67 -19.03 7.80
N ILE A 19 15.49 -18.93 9.13
CA ILE A 19 15.33 -17.62 9.80
C ILE A 19 16.61 -16.79 9.65
N ALA A 20 17.76 -17.36 10.02
CA ALA A 20 19.04 -16.64 9.97
C ALA A 20 19.38 -16.19 8.54
N SER A 21 19.20 -17.07 7.55
CA SER A 21 19.36 -16.75 6.14
C SER A 21 18.39 -15.66 5.69
N SER A 22 17.11 -15.72 6.10
CA SER A 22 16.14 -14.66 5.74
C SER A 22 16.54 -13.31 6.31
N VAL A 23 16.98 -13.24 7.57
CA VAL A 23 17.44 -11.99 8.19
C VAL A 23 18.63 -11.42 7.42
N LEU A 24 19.62 -12.24 7.09
CA LEU A 24 20.78 -11.82 6.31
C LEU A 24 20.36 -11.35 4.90
N LEU A 25 19.50 -12.10 4.21
CA LEU A 25 19.04 -11.76 2.87
C LEU A 25 18.22 -10.46 2.85
N TYR A 26 17.32 -10.24 3.82
CA TYR A 26 16.60 -8.98 3.94
C TYR A 26 17.53 -7.82 4.30
N PHE A 27 18.56 -8.05 5.12
CA PHE A 27 19.58 -7.04 5.40
C PHE A 27 20.36 -6.68 4.13
N LEU A 28 20.85 -7.66 3.38
CA LEU A 28 21.51 -7.39 2.09
C LEU A 28 20.58 -6.64 1.13
N PHE A 29 19.30 -7.00 1.09
CA PHE A 29 18.30 -6.30 0.28
C PHE A 29 18.12 -4.84 0.70
N ALA A 30 18.03 -4.57 2.00
CA ALA A 30 17.69 -3.25 2.52
C ALA A 30 18.87 -2.27 2.53
N TYR A 31 20.12 -2.76 2.62
CA TYR A 31 21.30 -1.93 2.83
C TYR A 31 22.33 -1.97 1.71
N GLU A 32 22.42 -3.06 0.93
CA GLU A 32 23.49 -3.26 -0.07
C GLU A 32 22.98 -3.26 -1.52
N LEU A 33 21.70 -3.56 -1.74
CA LEU A 33 21.15 -3.70 -3.08
C LEU A 33 21.03 -2.34 -3.79
N GLU A 34 21.61 -2.24 -4.98
CA GLU A 34 21.30 -1.16 -5.92
C GLU A 34 20.19 -1.60 -6.88
N ARG A 35 19.24 -0.71 -7.17
CA ARG A 35 18.08 -1.00 -8.04
C ARG A 35 18.47 -1.52 -9.44
N SER A 36 19.61 -1.07 -9.97
CA SER A 36 20.12 -1.48 -11.28
C SER A 36 20.78 -2.86 -11.30
N ASP A 37 21.14 -3.42 -10.15
CA ASP A 37 21.76 -4.75 -10.07
C ASP A 37 20.70 -5.85 -10.16
N PHE A 38 20.30 -6.14 -11.40
CA PHE A 38 19.28 -7.14 -11.69
C PHE A 38 19.66 -8.55 -11.19
N VAL A 39 20.94 -8.92 -11.26
CA VAL A 39 21.40 -10.27 -10.88
C VAL A 39 21.30 -10.44 -9.37
N LEU A 40 21.78 -9.47 -8.59
CA LEU A 40 21.66 -9.48 -7.14
C LEU A 40 20.18 -9.42 -6.72
N LEU A 41 19.39 -8.52 -7.31
CA LEU A 41 17.95 -8.39 -7.07
C LEU A 41 17.25 -9.75 -7.24
N LEU A 42 17.39 -10.39 -8.41
CA LEU A 42 16.74 -11.66 -8.72
C LEU A 42 17.21 -12.78 -7.79
N THR A 43 18.50 -12.82 -7.47
CA THR A 43 19.09 -13.83 -6.57
C THR A 43 18.51 -13.70 -5.16
N LEU A 44 18.45 -12.48 -4.62
CA LEU A 44 17.86 -12.22 -3.30
C LEU A 44 16.38 -12.60 -3.27
N TRP A 45 15.61 -12.25 -4.30
CA TRP A 45 14.19 -12.63 -4.42
C TRP A 45 14.00 -14.14 -4.35
N VAL A 46 14.69 -14.90 -5.22
CA VAL A 46 14.56 -16.36 -5.28
C VAL A 46 14.98 -16.99 -3.95
N ALA A 47 16.09 -16.54 -3.36
CA ALA A 47 16.57 -17.06 -2.08
C ALA A 47 15.59 -16.78 -0.92
N LEU A 48 14.99 -15.58 -0.87
CA LEU A 48 13.99 -15.22 0.12
C LEU A 48 12.71 -16.04 -0.04
N PHE A 49 12.23 -16.27 -1.27
CA PHE A 49 11.07 -17.13 -1.51
C PHE A 49 11.32 -18.58 -1.08
N ALA A 50 12.52 -19.11 -1.35
CA ALA A 50 12.91 -20.43 -0.87
C ALA A 50 12.94 -20.50 0.66
N CYS A 51 13.46 -19.46 1.33
CA CYS A 51 13.44 -19.38 2.80
C CYS A 51 12.00 -19.31 3.35
N THR A 52 11.12 -18.49 2.76
CA THR A 52 9.71 -18.40 3.16
C THR A 52 9.00 -19.75 3.03
N PHE A 53 9.22 -20.49 1.94
CA PHE A 53 8.69 -21.84 1.77
C PHE A 53 9.15 -22.77 2.90
N LEU A 54 10.45 -22.79 3.20
CA LEU A 54 11.01 -23.59 4.30
C LEU A 54 10.43 -23.19 5.67
N LEU A 55 10.27 -21.89 5.93
CA LEU A 55 9.69 -21.40 7.18
C LEU A 55 8.25 -21.89 7.37
N ILE A 56 7.42 -21.79 6.34
CA ILE A 56 6.02 -22.21 6.42
C ILE A 56 5.93 -23.73 6.62
N GLU A 57 6.63 -24.51 5.79
CA GLU A 57 6.56 -25.98 5.83
C GLU A 57 7.21 -26.61 7.07
N LYS A 58 8.32 -26.03 7.57
CA LYS A 58 9.08 -26.58 8.72
C LYS A 58 8.63 -26.01 10.07
N SER A 59 7.77 -25.01 10.11
CA SER A 59 7.32 -24.41 11.38
C SER A 59 6.45 -25.31 12.22
N GLY A 60 5.83 -26.37 11.67
CA GLY A 60 4.77 -27.11 12.37
C GLY A 60 3.52 -26.25 12.66
N PHE A 61 3.38 -25.10 11.98
CA PHE A 61 2.31 -24.12 12.14
C PHE A 61 2.21 -23.48 13.54
N HIS A 62 3.34 -23.13 14.14
CA HIS A 62 3.35 -22.29 15.33
C HIS A 62 3.02 -20.82 14.99
N PHE A 63 1.72 -20.48 15.01
CA PHE A 63 1.19 -19.18 14.57
C PHE A 63 1.96 -17.98 15.12
N TRP A 64 2.14 -17.89 16.44
CA TRP A 64 2.79 -16.73 17.07
C TRP A 64 4.29 -16.61 16.73
N ILE A 65 4.95 -17.74 16.45
CA ILE A 65 6.35 -17.74 16.03
C ILE A 65 6.45 -17.17 14.61
N LEU A 66 5.64 -17.67 13.68
CA LEU A 66 5.58 -17.16 12.31
C LEU A 66 5.18 -15.68 12.26
N ALA A 67 4.24 -15.27 13.12
CA ALA A 67 3.85 -13.87 13.29
C ALA A 67 5.03 -13.01 13.77
N GLY A 68 5.73 -13.44 14.82
CA GLY A 68 6.91 -12.74 15.32
C GLY A 68 8.03 -12.62 14.28
N ILE A 69 8.28 -13.68 13.51
CA ILE A 69 9.24 -13.68 12.41
C ILE A 69 8.85 -12.69 11.31
N GLY A 70 7.57 -12.69 10.88
CA GLY A 70 7.12 -11.78 9.84
C GLY A 70 7.15 -10.31 10.26
N VAL A 71 6.91 -10.03 11.55
CA VAL A 71 7.12 -8.69 12.12
C VAL A 71 8.62 -8.35 12.13
N LEU A 72 9.47 -9.24 12.63
CA LEU A 72 10.93 -9.03 12.65
C LEU A 72 11.48 -8.66 11.26
N PHE A 73 11.09 -9.38 10.21
CA PHE A 73 11.56 -9.10 8.85
C PHE A 73 11.20 -7.70 8.37
N ARG A 74 10.01 -7.20 8.72
CA ARG A 74 9.59 -5.83 8.40
C ARG A 74 10.42 -4.78 9.14
N PHE A 75 10.80 -5.06 10.39
CA PHE A 75 11.60 -4.14 11.20
C PHE A 75 13.03 -3.95 10.67
N ILE A 76 13.57 -4.90 9.89
CA ILE A 76 14.90 -4.77 9.24
C ILE A 76 14.97 -3.51 8.36
N PHE A 77 13.85 -3.16 7.69
CA PHE A 77 13.78 -2.03 6.79
C PHE A 77 13.63 -0.68 7.51
N MET A 78 13.25 -0.64 8.79
CA MET A 78 12.83 0.61 9.47
C MET A 78 13.76 1.81 9.26
N PRO A 79 15.09 1.72 9.46
CA PRO A 79 15.98 2.86 9.39
C PRO A 79 16.57 3.10 7.98
N THR A 80 16.03 2.50 6.93
CA THR A 80 16.53 2.64 5.55
C THR A 80 15.68 3.62 4.73
N LEU A 81 16.13 4.07 3.57
CA LEU A 81 15.23 4.70 2.59
C LEU A 81 14.76 3.65 1.57
N PRO A 82 13.54 3.76 1.03
CA PRO A 82 13.11 2.93 -0.10
C PRO A 82 14.13 2.93 -1.25
N THR A 83 14.43 1.74 -1.77
CA THR A 83 15.49 1.54 -2.76
C THR A 83 14.93 1.27 -4.16
N LEU A 84 13.79 0.59 -4.24
CA LEU A 84 13.18 0.23 -5.53
C LEU A 84 12.15 1.25 -6.01
N SER A 85 11.69 2.14 -5.13
CA SER A 85 10.69 3.15 -5.43
C SER A 85 11.14 4.54 -4.99
N GLN A 86 10.87 5.53 -5.84
CA GLN A 86 11.09 6.95 -5.57
C GLN A 86 9.79 7.68 -5.16
N ASP A 87 8.66 6.97 -5.15
CA ASP A 87 7.34 7.56 -4.87
C ASP A 87 7.23 8.12 -3.44
N PHE A 88 8.02 7.61 -2.51
CA PHE A 88 8.01 8.11 -1.13
C PHE A 88 8.38 9.58 -1.01
N TYR A 89 9.22 10.11 -1.91
CA TYR A 89 9.50 11.54 -1.94
C TYR A 89 8.22 12.34 -2.19
N ARG A 90 7.35 11.84 -3.07
CA ARG A 90 6.05 12.45 -3.33
C ARG A 90 5.10 12.33 -2.15
N PHE A 91 5.09 11.21 -1.45
CA PHE A 91 4.30 11.05 -0.22
C PHE A 91 4.68 12.11 0.81
N LEU A 92 5.97 12.31 1.03
CA LEU A 92 6.49 13.29 1.99
C LEU A 92 6.17 14.72 1.56
N TRP A 93 6.31 15.04 0.27
CA TRP A 93 5.94 16.34 -0.28
C TRP A 93 4.47 16.64 -0.07
N ASP A 94 3.59 15.73 -0.50
CA ASP A 94 2.15 15.91 -0.40
C ASP A 94 1.71 16.11 1.05
N GLY A 95 2.24 15.32 1.98
CA GLY A 95 1.98 15.48 3.41
C GLY A 95 2.40 16.84 3.97
N ARG A 96 3.56 17.35 3.54
CA ARG A 96 4.06 18.67 3.96
C ARG A 96 3.24 19.81 3.36
N MET A 97 2.80 19.67 2.11
CA MET A 97 1.87 20.63 1.48
C MET A 97 0.55 20.71 2.24
N LEU A 98 -0.03 19.56 2.58
CA LEU A 98 -1.27 19.49 3.35
C LEU A 98 -1.13 20.13 4.73
N LEU A 99 0.03 19.96 5.37
CA LEU A 99 0.31 20.55 6.67
C LEU A 99 0.32 22.08 6.62
N GLU A 100 0.75 22.67 5.50
CA GLU A 100 0.71 24.10 5.25
C GLU A 100 -0.65 24.56 4.65
N GLY A 101 -1.66 23.68 4.63
CA GLY A 101 -3.02 24.00 4.17
C GLY A 101 -3.20 23.99 2.66
N VAL A 102 -2.24 23.45 1.89
CA VAL A 102 -2.31 23.40 0.43
C VAL A 102 -2.63 22.01 -0.08
N SER A 103 -3.62 21.95 -0.97
CA SER A 103 -3.99 20.72 -1.67
C SER A 103 -2.89 20.29 -2.66
N PRO A 104 -2.37 19.05 -2.60
CA PRO A 104 -1.35 18.55 -3.54
C PRO A 104 -1.93 18.24 -4.94
N TYR A 105 -3.23 18.44 -5.13
CA TYR A 105 -3.92 18.24 -6.39
C TYR A 105 -3.98 19.50 -7.27
N ILE A 106 -3.66 20.68 -6.73
CA ILE A 106 -3.81 21.96 -7.45
C ILE A 106 -2.49 22.54 -7.96
N VAL A 107 -1.35 22.03 -7.49
CA VAL A 107 -0.02 22.47 -7.89
C VAL A 107 0.94 21.29 -7.97
N THR A 108 1.80 21.26 -8.98
CA THR A 108 2.85 20.24 -9.09
C THR A 108 4.10 20.63 -8.31
N PRO A 109 4.92 19.66 -7.85
CA PRO A 109 6.18 19.95 -7.19
C PRO A 109 7.12 20.85 -8.03
N SER A 110 7.19 20.64 -9.34
CA SER A 110 8.04 21.44 -10.24
C SER A 110 7.56 22.88 -10.38
N GLN A 111 6.25 23.11 -10.50
CA GLN A 111 5.69 24.47 -10.52
C GLN A 111 5.97 25.20 -9.20
N PHE A 112 5.82 24.49 -8.08
CA PHE A 112 5.97 25.07 -6.75
C PHE A 112 7.39 25.62 -6.50
N ILE A 113 8.43 24.90 -6.92
CA ILE A 113 9.82 25.32 -6.72
C ILE A 113 10.36 26.21 -7.84
N SER A 114 9.56 26.54 -8.85
CA SER A 114 10.01 27.38 -9.96
C SER A 114 10.08 28.85 -9.56
N ASP A 115 11.04 29.59 -10.15
CA ASP A 115 11.16 31.03 -9.94
C ASP A 115 10.06 31.84 -10.68
N ASP A 116 9.31 31.20 -11.59
CA ASP A 116 8.22 31.84 -12.33
C ASP A 116 6.91 31.77 -11.54
N ILE A 117 6.63 32.85 -10.82
CA ILE A 117 5.41 33.01 -10.02
C ILE A 117 4.11 32.83 -10.82
N ASN A 118 4.15 32.99 -12.15
CA ASN A 118 2.96 32.82 -12.99
C ASN A 118 2.55 31.35 -13.13
N LEU A 119 3.45 30.42 -12.86
CA LEU A 119 3.17 28.98 -12.84
C LEU A 119 2.43 28.55 -11.56
N LEU A 120 2.46 29.37 -10.50
CA LEU A 120 1.72 29.10 -9.28
C LEU A 120 0.23 29.45 -9.46
N PRO A 121 -0.69 28.62 -8.90
CA PRO A 121 -2.08 29.00 -8.72
C PRO A 121 -2.19 30.36 -8.04
N TYR A 122 -3.17 31.18 -8.46
CA TYR A 122 -3.35 32.53 -7.93
C TYR A 122 -3.43 32.56 -6.39
N SER A 123 -4.09 31.57 -5.79
CA SER A 123 -4.21 31.41 -4.33
C SER A 123 -2.89 31.23 -3.57
N LEU A 124 -1.79 30.89 -4.27
CA LEU A 124 -0.48 30.63 -3.67
C LEU A 124 0.55 31.73 -3.95
N ARG A 125 0.23 32.75 -4.77
CA ARG A 125 1.21 33.77 -5.19
C ARG A 125 1.57 34.76 -4.08
N ASP A 126 0.61 35.08 -3.22
CA ASP A 126 0.78 36.12 -2.20
C ASP A 126 1.22 35.56 -0.83
N HIS A 127 1.36 34.24 -0.70
CA HIS A 127 1.72 33.56 0.54
C HIS A 127 3.03 32.76 0.38
N PRO A 128 4.16 33.24 0.92
CA PRO A 128 5.41 32.49 0.87
C PRO A 128 5.27 31.25 1.75
N LEU A 129 5.20 30.09 1.11
CA LEU A 129 5.12 28.79 1.76
C LEU A 129 6.49 28.13 1.82
N PHE A 130 6.83 27.62 2.99
CA PHE A 130 8.10 26.91 3.19
C PHE A 130 7.84 25.41 3.35
N ILE A 131 8.32 24.63 2.38
CA ILE A 131 8.31 23.17 2.45
C ILE A 131 9.72 22.68 2.82
N PRO A 132 9.92 22.09 4.01
CA PRO A 132 11.22 21.53 4.39
C PRO A 132 11.72 20.52 3.36
N ASN A 133 13.04 20.50 3.11
CA ASN A 133 13.70 19.64 2.11
C ASN A 133 13.12 19.71 0.68
N ALA A 134 12.40 20.78 0.30
CA ALA A 134 11.72 20.88 -1.00
C ALA A 134 12.59 20.45 -2.19
N SER A 135 13.80 21.02 -2.32
CA SER A 135 14.72 20.72 -3.41
C SER A 135 15.17 19.25 -3.43
N GLU A 136 15.39 18.66 -2.25
CA GLU A 136 15.80 17.25 -2.13
C GLU A 136 14.65 16.31 -2.49
N LEU A 137 13.43 16.60 -2.02
CA LEU A 137 12.23 15.84 -2.35
C LEU A 137 11.95 15.88 -3.86
N VAL A 138 11.97 17.07 -4.48
CA VAL A 138 11.71 17.23 -5.92
C VAL A 138 12.78 16.54 -6.75
N ARG A 139 14.06 16.65 -6.37
CA ARG A 139 15.15 15.92 -7.02
C ARG A 139 14.96 14.41 -6.91
N GLY A 140 14.57 13.92 -5.73
CA GLY A 140 14.33 12.50 -5.48
C GLY A 140 13.14 11.93 -6.26
N MET A 141 12.09 12.71 -6.49
CA MET A 141 10.93 12.32 -7.31
C MET A 141 11.27 12.06 -8.78
N GLY A 142 12.32 12.72 -9.30
CA GLY A 142 12.61 12.76 -10.74
C GLY A 142 11.58 13.56 -11.53
N SER A 143 11.85 13.77 -12.83
CA SER A 143 11.04 14.62 -13.70
C SER A 143 9.58 14.15 -13.79
N LEU A 144 9.37 12.83 -13.99
CA LEU A 144 8.04 12.26 -14.17
C LEU A 144 7.11 12.57 -13.00
N ASN A 145 7.50 12.25 -11.76
CA ASN A 145 6.60 12.45 -10.62
C ASN A 145 6.49 13.95 -10.26
N ALA A 146 7.60 14.69 -10.35
CA ALA A 146 7.62 16.12 -10.03
C ALA A 146 6.82 17.00 -11.00
N SER A 147 6.59 16.57 -12.24
CA SER A 147 5.85 17.34 -13.26
C SER A 147 4.34 17.07 -13.29
N HIS A 148 3.82 16.21 -12.40
CA HIS A 148 2.41 15.83 -12.40
C HIS A 148 1.73 16.15 -11.06
N TYR A 149 0.41 16.38 -11.11
CA TYR A 149 -0.42 16.53 -9.93
C TYR A 149 -0.53 15.21 -9.18
N SER A 150 -0.94 15.28 -7.91
CA SER A 150 -1.00 14.06 -7.11
C SER A 150 -2.06 13.11 -7.65
N ASN A 151 -1.68 11.84 -7.80
CA ASN A 151 -2.58 10.75 -8.16
C ASN A 151 -3.03 9.93 -6.95
N TYR A 152 -2.51 10.25 -5.75
CA TYR A 152 -2.80 9.48 -4.55
C TYR A 152 -4.17 9.84 -4.00
N PRO A 153 -5.06 8.87 -3.72
CA PRO A 153 -6.37 9.13 -3.13
C PRO A 153 -6.32 9.72 -1.70
N PRO A 154 -7.42 10.31 -1.20
CA PRO A 154 -7.45 11.09 0.05
C PRO A 154 -7.00 10.36 1.32
N ILE A 155 -7.19 9.05 1.44
CA ILE A 155 -6.74 8.32 2.64
C ILE A 155 -5.22 8.18 2.65
N ASN A 156 -4.57 8.06 1.49
CA ASN A 156 -3.09 8.14 1.43
C ASN A 156 -2.63 9.54 1.84
N GLN A 157 -3.29 10.59 1.34
CA GLN A 157 -3.01 11.97 1.71
C GLN A 157 -3.08 12.18 3.24
N PHE A 158 -4.06 11.58 3.90
CA PHE A 158 -4.17 11.60 5.35
C PHE A 158 -2.95 10.95 6.04
N PHE A 159 -2.48 9.80 5.58
CA PHE A 159 -1.28 9.16 6.14
C PHE A 159 0.00 9.96 5.86
N PHE A 160 0.08 10.62 4.71
CA PHE A 160 1.18 11.52 4.38
C PHE A 160 1.21 12.73 5.32
N LEU A 161 0.04 13.32 5.60
CA LEU A 161 -0.12 14.39 6.58
C LEU A 161 0.32 13.93 7.98
N ILE A 162 -0.03 12.72 8.40
CA ILE A 162 0.45 12.16 9.68
C ILE A 162 1.99 12.13 9.72
N ALA A 163 2.66 11.67 8.67
CA ALA A 163 4.12 11.66 8.63
C ALA A 163 4.74 13.08 8.65
N ALA A 164 4.08 14.07 8.06
CA ALA A 164 4.48 15.46 8.15
C ALA A 164 4.27 16.05 9.56
N LEU A 165 3.15 15.75 10.21
CA LEU A 165 2.84 16.20 11.58
C LEU A 165 3.93 15.81 12.58
N PHE A 166 4.46 14.58 12.48
CA PHE A 166 5.50 14.08 13.38
C PHE A 166 6.92 14.45 12.96
N PHE A 167 7.24 14.42 11.66
CA PHE A 167 8.62 14.53 11.18
C PHE A 167 8.80 15.37 9.90
N LYS A 168 8.08 16.49 9.73
CA LYS A 168 8.23 17.34 8.52
C LYS A 168 9.66 17.78 8.18
N ASN A 169 10.57 17.86 9.15
CA ASN A 169 11.96 18.28 8.93
C ASN A 169 12.93 17.10 8.69
N SER A 170 12.46 15.85 8.72
CA SER A 170 13.30 14.65 8.59
C SER A 170 12.69 13.67 7.59
N ILE A 171 13.37 13.44 6.46
CA ILE A 171 12.93 12.47 5.44
C ILE A 171 12.83 11.07 6.07
N ILE A 172 13.90 10.61 6.73
CA ILE A 172 13.92 9.28 7.36
C ILE A 172 12.88 9.17 8.49
N GLY A 173 12.67 10.25 9.26
CA GLY A 173 11.64 10.28 10.31
C GLY A 173 10.23 10.10 9.73
N SER A 174 9.90 10.81 8.64
CA SER A 174 8.62 10.62 7.94
C SER A 174 8.49 9.21 7.36
N VAL A 175 9.55 8.66 6.76
CA VAL A 175 9.57 7.27 6.24
C VAL A 175 9.28 6.27 7.37
N ILE A 176 9.89 6.43 8.55
CA ILE A 176 9.64 5.57 9.72
C ILE A 176 8.17 5.61 10.15
N VAL A 177 7.53 6.79 10.13
CA VAL A 177 6.09 6.91 10.43
C VAL A 177 5.25 6.16 9.41
N LEU A 178 5.52 6.35 8.11
CA LEU A 178 4.78 5.65 7.06
C LEU A 178 4.98 4.12 7.15
N ARG A 179 6.21 3.64 7.41
CA ARG A 179 6.47 2.22 7.64
C ARG A 179 5.75 1.67 8.86
N SER A 180 5.67 2.45 9.93
CA SER A 180 4.91 2.04 11.12
C SER A 180 3.43 1.81 10.77
N ILE A 181 2.85 2.67 9.94
CA ILE A 181 1.48 2.49 9.42
C ILE A 181 1.38 1.22 8.56
N MET A 182 2.34 0.97 7.66
CA MET A 182 2.38 -0.25 6.84
C MET A 182 2.41 -1.52 7.71
N ILE A 183 3.29 -1.55 8.71
CA ILE A 183 3.46 -2.69 9.62
C ILE A 183 2.18 -2.93 10.41
N LEU A 184 1.55 -1.86 10.93
CA LEU A 184 0.28 -1.97 11.65
C LEU A 184 -0.84 -2.50 10.74
N ALA A 185 -0.89 -2.07 9.48
CA ALA A 185 -1.85 -2.60 8.52
C ALA A 185 -1.62 -4.09 8.22
N ASP A 186 -0.37 -4.52 8.03
CA ASP A 186 -0.03 -5.92 7.79
C ASP A 186 -0.34 -6.81 9.02
N ILE A 187 -0.10 -6.32 10.23
CA ILE A 187 -0.53 -6.99 11.48
C ILE A 187 -2.07 -7.05 11.54
N GLY A 188 -2.74 -5.97 11.15
CA GLY A 188 -4.19 -5.91 11.01
C GLY A 188 -4.73 -6.96 10.02
N ILE A 189 -4.04 -7.15 8.89
CA ILE A 189 -4.36 -8.20 7.90
C ILE A 189 -4.14 -9.58 8.50
N LEU A 190 -3.04 -9.81 9.23
CA LEU A 190 -2.80 -11.10 9.88
C LEU A 190 -3.95 -11.42 10.85
N TRP A 191 -4.41 -10.43 11.62
CA TRP A 191 -5.48 -10.58 12.59
C TRP A 191 -6.86 -10.79 11.96
N ILE A 192 -7.29 -9.91 11.06
CA ILE A 192 -8.60 -10.00 10.39
C ILE A 192 -8.62 -11.14 9.37
N GLY A 193 -7.53 -11.34 8.64
CA GLY A 193 -7.36 -12.44 7.68
C GLY A 193 -7.47 -13.80 8.35
N LYS A 194 -6.89 -13.98 9.54
CA LYS A 194 -7.15 -15.19 10.36
C LYS A 194 -8.65 -15.39 10.61
N LYS A 195 -9.34 -14.35 11.11
CA LYS A 195 -10.79 -14.42 11.39
C LYS A 195 -11.63 -14.70 10.15
N LEU A 196 -11.23 -14.14 9.01
CA LEU A 196 -11.89 -14.39 7.73
C LEU A 196 -11.69 -15.83 7.27
N LEU A 197 -10.47 -16.37 7.37
CA LEU A 197 -10.19 -17.77 7.04
C LEU A 197 -10.99 -18.72 7.95
N GLU A 198 -11.05 -18.44 9.25
CA GLU A 198 -11.88 -19.18 10.21
C GLU A 198 -13.36 -19.16 9.79
N ALA A 199 -13.90 -17.98 9.47
CA ALA A 199 -15.29 -17.82 9.07
C ALA A 199 -15.62 -18.52 7.74
N LEU A 200 -14.64 -18.65 6.84
CA LEU A 200 -14.76 -19.35 5.57
C LEU A 200 -14.44 -20.86 5.68
N ASN A 201 -14.11 -21.37 6.87
CA ASN A 201 -13.62 -22.74 7.07
C ASN A 201 -12.39 -23.10 6.20
N LEU A 202 -11.52 -22.13 5.95
CA LEU A 202 -10.27 -22.30 5.20
C LEU A 202 -9.08 -22.48 6.15
N PRO A 203 -8.00 -23.18 5.72
CA PRO A 203 -6.82 -23.36 6.56
C PRO A 203 -6.18 -22.03 6.96
N ILE A 204 -6.11 -21.74 8.26
CA ILE A 204 -5.54 -20.50 8.80
C ILE A 204 -4.07 -20.32 8.36
N LYS A 205 -3.33 -21.42 8.17
CA LYS A 205 -1.95 -21.41 7.69
C LYS A 205 -1.75 -20.60 6.40
N ASN A 206 -2.81 -20.47 5.59
CA ASN A 206 -2.74 -19.76 4.31
C ASN A 206 -2.43 -18.27 4.49
N ILE A 207 -2.73 -17.66 5.65
CA ILE A 207 -2.41 -16.24 5.90
C ILE A 207 -0.89 -15.99 5.89
N PHE A 208 -0.06 -16.99 6.19
CA PHE A 208 1.39 -16.82 6.21
C PHE A 208 2.01 -16.81 4.81
N TRP A 209 1.33 -17.32 3.78
CA TRP A 209 1.73 -17.09 2.38
C TRP A 209 1.61 -15.64 1.96
N TYR A 210 0.77 -14.86 2.64
CA TYR A 210 0.73 -13.41 2.53
C TYR A 210 1.73 -12.77 3.49
N PHE A 211 1.63 -13.07 4.79
CA PHE A 211 2.35 -12.33 5.83
C PHE A 211 3.87 -12.49 5.78
N LEU A 212 4.38 -13.65 5.33
CA LEU A 212 5.81 -13.93 5.13
C LEU A 212 6.26 -13.82 3.68
N ASN A 213 5.38 -13.38 2.78
CA ASN A 213 5.74 -13.21 1.39
C ASN A 213 6.85 -12.15 1.25
N PRO A 214 8.00 -12.49 0.67
CA PRO A 214 9.06 -11.50 0.42
C PRO A 214 8.53 -10.30 -0.37
N PHE A 215 7.57 -10.51 -1.27
CA PHE A 215 7.03 -9.44 -2.11
C PHE A 215 6.33 -8.38 -1.29
N ILE A 216 5.50 -8.83 -0.37
CA ILE A 216 4.74 -7.96 0.52
C ILE A 216 5.68 -7.23 1.48
N ILE A 217 6.65 -7.93 2.06
CA ILE A 217 7.59 -7.33 3.01
C ILE A 217 8.44 -6.26 2.31
N ILE A 218 9.05 -6.59 1.18
CA ILE A 218 9.94 -5.69 0.45
C ILE A 218 9.16 -4.53 -0.16
N GLU A 219 8.11 -4.80 -0.94
CA GLU A 219 7.44 -3.71 -1.66
C GLU A 219 6.57 -2.86 -0.74
N PHE A 220 5.73 -3.49 0.11
CA PHE A 220 4.77 -2.71 0.89
C PHE A 220 5.46 -2.02 2.07
N THR A 221 6.26 -2.76 2.85
CA THR A 221 6.97 -2.16 4.00
C THR A 221 8.29 -1.52 3.59
N GLY A 222 9.14 -2.23 2.85
CA GLY A 222 10.46 -1.74 2.45
C GLY A 222 10.38 -0.51 1.56
N ASN A 223 9.57 -0.56 0.50
CA ASN A 223 9.43 0.50 -0.50
C ASN A 223 8.20 1.40 -0.35
N LEU A 224 7.46 1.28 0.77
CA LEU A 224 6.30 2.12 1.10
C LEU A 224 5.13 2.03 0.10
N HIS A 225 4.93 0.88 -0.55
CA HIS A 225 3.73 0.66 -1.36
C HIS A 225 2.48 0.46 -0.49
N PHE A 226 1.54 1.42 -0.56
CA PHE A 226 0.32 1.50 0.26
C PHE A 226 -0.73 0.39 0.00
N GLU A 227 -0.43 -0.54 -0.89
CA GLU A 227 -1.23 -1.73 -1.18
C GLU A 227 -1.55 -2.53 0.09
N GLY A 228 -0.62 -2.64 1.06
CA GLY A 228 -0.88 -3.29 2.35
C GLY A 228 -2.01 -2.61 3.13
N VAL A 229 -2.00 -1.28 3.21
CA VAL A 229 -3.06 -0.51 3.88
C VAL A 229 -4.40 -0.64 3.14
N MET A 230 -4.38 -0.56 1.82
CA MET A 230 -5.57 -0.79 0.99
C MET A 230 -6.16 -2.19 1.26
N LEU A 231 -5.32 -3.23 1.28
CA LEU A 231 -5.73 -4.61 1.52
C LEU A 231 -6.27 -4.83 2.94
N PHE A 232 -5.72 -4.15 3.94
CA PHE A 232 -6.24 -4.19 5.30
C PHE A 232 -7.71 -3.76 5.35
N PHE A 233 -8.02 -2.61 4.75
CA PHE A 233 -9.40 -2.13 4.66
C PHE A 233 -10.29 -3.05 3.82
N LEU A 234 -9.78 -3.58 2.70
CA LEU A 234 -10.53 -4.50 1.82
C LEU A 234 -10.88 -5.81 2.53
N ILE A 235 -9.90 -6.46 3.16
CA ILE A 235 -10.11 -7.73 3.88
C ILE A 235 -11.04 -7.51 5.07
N THR A 236 -10.95 -6.36 5.74
CA THR A 236 -11.90 -5.97 6.80
C THR A 236 -13.31 -5.80 6.25
N ALA A 237 -13.48 -5.16 5.10
CA ALA A 237 -14.77 -5.06 4.43
C ALA A 237 -15.34 -6.45 4.09
N LEU A 238 -14.54 -7.36 3.54
CA LEU A 238 -14.95 -8.73 3.22
C LEU A 238 -15.36 -9.53 4.46
N TYR A 239 -14.60 -9.41 5.56
CA TYR A 239 -14.94 -10.03 6.83
C TYR A 239 -16.24 -9.50 7.43
N LEU A 240 -16.51 -8.20 7.31
CA LEU A 240 -17.75 -7.58 7.74
C LEU A 240 -18.94 -7.96 6.85
N LEU A 241 -18.72 -8.08 5.53
CA LEU A 241 -19.73 -8.60 4.59
C LEU A 241 -20.11 -10.03 4.95
N HIS A 242 -19.13 -10.89 5.24
CA HIS A 242 -19.39 -12.27 5.66
C HIS A 242 -20.23 -12.31 6.96
N GLN A 243 -19.98 -11.38 7.89
CA GLN A 243 -20.80 -11.20 9.10
C GLN A 243 -22.15 -10.50 8.87
N LYS A 244 -22.52 -10.18 7.63
CA LYS A 244 -23.75 -9.45 7.26
C LYS A 244 -23.81 -8.02 7.86
N LYS A 245 -22.67 -7.41 8.16
CA LYS A 245 -22.53 -6.02 8.65
C LYS A 245 -22.33 -5.04 7.49
N TRP A 246 -23.35 -4.91 6.65
CA TRP A 246 -23.29 -4.22 5.35
C TRP A 246 -22.84 -2.76 5.40
N ILE A 247 -23.31 -1.98 6.39
CA ILE A 247 -22.93 -0.57 6.52
C ILE A 247 -21.43 -0.45 6.79
N ASN A 248 -20.94 -1.15 7.82
CA ASN A 248 -19.51 -1.11 8.17
C ASN A 248 -18.66 -1.68 7.02
N ALA A 249 -19.12 -2.73 6.36
CA ALA A 249 -18.46 -3.23 5.16
C ALA A 249 -18.33 -2.16 4.07
N GLY A 250 -19.41 -1.43 3.78
CA GLY A 250 -19.39 -0.33 2.80
C GLY A 250 -18.43 0.78 3.17
N ILE A 251 -18.35 1.14 4.46
CA ILE A 251 -17.40 2.15 4.96
C ILE A 251 -15.96 1.68 4.71
N PHE A 252 -15.61 0.48 5.17
CA PHE A 252 -14.26 -0.06 5.01
C PHE A 252 -13.89 -0.27 3.53
N PHE A 253 -14.85 -0.67 2.70
CA PHE A 253 -14.63 -0.79 1.26
C PHE A 253 -14.39 0.57 0.60
N GLY A 254 -15.19 1.59 0.97
CA GLY A 254 -15.00 2.96 0.53
C GLY A 254 -13.63 3.53 0.94
N ILE A 255 -13.19 3.28 2.18
CA ILE A 255 -11.86 3.68 2.66
C ILE A 255 -10.76 2.94 1.87
N SER A 256 -10.96 1.67 1.55
CA SER A 256 -10.03 0.90 0.71
C SER A 256 -9.86 1.54 -0.68
N ILE A 257 -10.97 1.90 -1.35
CA ILE A 257 -10.93 2.65 -2.62
C ILE A 257 -10.26 4.02 -2.44
N ALA A 258 -10.58 4.73 -1.36
CA ALA A 258 -9.99 6.03 -1.05
C ALA A 258 -8.53 5.95 -0.60
N THR A 259 -7.96 4.74 -0.45
CA THR A 259 -6.53 4.49 -0.24
C THR A 259 -5.84 4.21 -1.58
N LYS A 260 -6.41 3.33 -2.40
CA LYS A 260 -6.03 3.12 -3.81
C LYS A 260 -7.27 2.78 -4.61
N LEU A 261 -7.37 3.24 -5.86
CA LEU A 261 -8.57 3.06 -6.68
C LEU A 261 -8.82 1.60 -7.13
N LEU A 262 -7.83 0.71 -7.00
CA LEU A 262 -7.88 -0.67 -7.45
C LEU A 262 -9.12 -1.48 -6.98
N PRO A 263 -9.61 -1.33 -5.73
CA PRO A 263 -10.78 -2.06 -5.26
C PRO A 263 -12.09 -1.73 -5.99
N LEU A 264 -12.14 -0.66 -6.79
CA LEU A 264 -13.27 -0.39 -7.69
C LEU A 264 -13.57 -1.56 -8.62
N LEU A 265 -12.52 -2.31 -9.02
CA LEU A 265 -12.65 -3.49 -9.87
C LEU A 265 -13.47 -4.63 -9.23
N PHE A 266 -13.58 -4.65 -7.90
CA PHE A 266 -14.37 -5.66 -7.19
C PHE A 266 -15.84 -5.27 -7.01
N LEU A 267 -16.25 -4.03 -7.32
CA LEU A 267 -17.65 -3.60 -7.21
C LEU A 267 -18.60 -4.52 -8.00
N PRO A 268 -18.37 -4.84 -9.30
CA PRO A 268 -19.27 -5.72 -10.05
C PRO A 268 -19.44 -7.12 -9.44
N LEU A 269 -18.42 -7.60 -8.70
CA LEU A 269 -18.47 -8.91 -8.05
C LEU A 269 -19.38 -8.89 -6.82
N LEU A 270 -19.41 -7.79 -6.07
CA LEU A 270 -20.33 -7.59 -4.95
C LEU A 270 -21.79 -7.59 -5.42
N TRP A 271 -22.05 -7.11 -6.63
CA TRP A 271 -23.38 -7.20 -7.24
C TRP A 271 -23.77 -8.65 -7.52
N LYS A 272 -22.92 -9.41 -8.22
CA LYS A 272 -23.21 -10.79 -8.66
C LYS A 272 -23.44 -11.75 -7.48
N GLN A 273 -22.63 -11.65 -6.43
CA GLN A 273 -22.73 -12.55 -5.28
C GLN A 273 -24.10 -12.42 -4.58
N ASN A 274 -24.60 -11.20 -4.41
CA ASN A 274 -25.87 -10.93 -3.74
C ASN A 274 -27.10 -11.28 -4.59
N LEU A 275 -26.95 -11.44 -5.91
CA LEU A 275 -28.00 -11.93 -6.80
C LEU A 275 -28.12 -13.46 -6.84
N THR A 276 -27.08 -14.17 -6.42
CA THR A 276 -27.03 -15.64 -6.49
C THR A 276 -27.73 -16.30 -5.28
N ASP A 277 -28.04 -15.52 -4.23
CA ASP A 277 -28.93 -15.95 -3.15
C ASP A 277 -30.35 -16.15 -3.73
N ARG A 278 -30.73 -17.41 -3.93
CA ARG A 278 -31.92 -17.88 -4.67
C ARG A 278 -33.28 -17.44 -4.11
N GLN A 279 -33.31 -16.67 -3.02
CA GLN A 279 -34.51 -16.02 -2.52
C GLN A 279 -34.49 -14.54 -2.94
N HIS A 280 -34.97 -14.26 -4.15
CA HIS A 280 -35.24 -12.90 -4.63
C HIS A 280 -36.37 -12.26 -3.81
N ASN A 281 -36.02 -11.73 -2.64
CA ASN A 281 -36.90 -10.93 -1.81
C ASN A 281 -36.45 -9.46 -1.88
N SER A 282 -37.38 -8.49 -1.79
CA SER A 282 -37.06 -7.05 -1.90
C SER A 282 -35.94 -6.61 -0.96
N TYR A 283 -35.80 -7.29 0.19
CA TYR A 283 -34.73 -7.10 1.17
C TYR A 283 -33.31 -7.31 0.63
N SER A 284 -33.10 -8.12 -0.42
CA SER A 284 -31.77 -8.31 -1.03
C SER A 284 -31.34 -7.07 -1.82
N TRP A 285 -32.25 -6.48 -2.60
CA TRP A 285 -31.99 -5.27 -3.36
C TRP A 285 -31.66 -4.07 -2.48
N PHE A 286 -32.40 -3.87 -1.38
CA PHE A 286 -32.11 -2.79 -0.42
C PHE A 286 -30.71 -2.92 0.21
N ARG A 287 -30.21 -4.14 0.45
CA ARG A 287 -28.86 -4.35 0.99
C ARG A 287 -27.76 -3.98 0.00
N ILE A 288 -27.95 -4.35 -1.25
CA ILE A 288 -27.02 -4.00 -2.32
C ILE A 288 -27.00 -2.48 -2.48
N ILE A 289 -28.17 -1.86 -2.68
CA ILE A 289 -28.28 -0.40 -2.86
C ILE A 289 -27.69 0.34 -1.66
N SER A 290 -27.98 -0.10 -0.42
CA SER A 290 -27.42 0.54 0.77
C SER A 290 -25.90 0.35 0.87
N LEU A 291 -25.34 -0.81 0.51
CA LEU A 291 -23.89 -1.00 0.44
C LEU A 291 -23.22 -0.03 -0.53
N TYR A 292 -23.74 0.08 -1.76
CA TYR A 292 -23.23 1.02 -2.77
C TYR A 292 -23.40 2.48 -2.35
N ALA A 293 -24.54 2.83 -1.75
CA ALA A 293 -24.77 4.17 -1.22
C ALA A 293 -23.77 4.51 -0.12
N VAL A 294 -23.49 3.59 0.80
CA VAL A 294 -22.52 3.81 1.87
C VAL A 294 -21.09 3.92 1.32
N ILE A 295 -20.71 3.11 0.32
CA ILE A 295 -19.43 3.25 -0.37
C ILE A 295 -19.33 4.64 -1.00
N GLY A 296 -20.36 5.06 -1.74
CA GLY A 296 -20.43 6.38 -2.39
C GLY A 296 -20.33 7.53 -1.38
N VAL A 297 -21.09 7.47 -0.28
CA VAL A 297 -21.02 8.49 0.79
C VAL A 297 -19.64 8.51 1.44
N THR A 298 -19.03 7.36 1.69
CA THR A 298 -17.68 7.29 2.27
C THR A 298 -16.66 7.96 1.34
N LEU A 299 -16.74 7.67 0.04
CA LEU A 299 -15.90 8.34 -0.96
C LEU A 299 -16.14 9.85 -0.98
N LEU A 300 -17.40 10.29 -1.04
CA LEU A 300 -17.73 11.71 -1.01
C LEU A 300 -17.12 12.40 0.22
N VAL A 301 -17.26 11.80 1.42
CA VAL A 301 -16.69 12.33 2.66
C VAL A 301 -15.16 12.39 2.60
N CYS A 302 -14.50 11.35 2.09
CA CYS A 302 -13.04 11.34 1.98
C CYS A 302 -12.52 12.38 0.99
N PHE A 303 -13.22 12.59 -0.13
CA PHE A 303 -12.81 13.55 -1.16
C PHE A 303 -13.25 14.98 -0.86
N LEU A 304 -14.27 15.19 -0.03
CA LEU A 304 -14.86 16.51 0.29
C LEU A 304 -13.83 17.59 0.63
N PRO A 305 -12.77 17.33 1.45
CA PRO A 305 -11.78 18.36 1.78
C PRO A 305 -10.98 18.89 0.59
N PHE A 306 -10.98 18.17 -0.54
CA PHE A 306 -10.18 18.47 -1.72
C PHE A 306 -11.00 18.96 -2.91
N VAL A 307 -12.33 18.96 -2.81
CA VAL A 307 -13.21 19.29 -3.95
C VAL A 307 -13.04 20.75 -4.35
N SER A 308 -12.50 20.95 -5.55
CA SER A 308 -12.47 22.22 -6.28
C SER A 308 -12.56 21.94 -7.77
N SER A 309 -12.81 22.97 -8.58
CA SER A 309 -12.76 22.87 -10.04
C SER A 309 -11.41 22.36 -10.54
N GLU A 310 -10.32 22.91 -9.98
CA GLU A 310 -8.94 22.54 -10.28
C GLU A 310 -8.65 21.09 -9.89
N PHE A 311 -9.11 20.66 -8.69
CA PHE A 311 -8.98 19.28 -8.27
C PHE A 311 -9.61 18.32 -9.26
N ILE A 312 -10.88 18.54 -9.64
CA ILE A 312 -11.60 17.65 -10.56
C ILE A 312 -10.86 17.55 -11.90
N GLN A 313 -10.42 18.69 -12.44
CA GLN A 313 -9.69 18.75 -13.71
C GLN A 313 -8.34 18.04 -13.63
N ASN A 314 -7.50 18.40 -12.64
CA ASN A 314 -6.14 17.91 -12.50
C ASN A 314 -6.08 16.44 -12.11
N PHE A 315 -6.93 16.01 -11.19
CA PHE A 315 -7.01 14.62 -10.77
C PHE A 315 -7.50 13.73 -11.92
N SER A 316 -8.52 14.17 -12.67
CA SER A 316 -9.01 13.44 -13.84
C SER A 316 -7.96 13.36 -14.96
N ALA A 317 -7.23 14.45 -15.22
CA ALA A 317 -6.15 14.46 -16.21
C ALA A 317 -5.02 13.49 -15.82
N THR A 318 -4.65 13.50 -14.54
CA THR A 318 -3.62 12.60 -14.02
C THR A 318 -4.07 11.14 -14.10
N LEU A 319 -5.29 10.82 -13.66
CA LEU A 319 -5.85 9.47 -13.83
C LEU A 319 -5.87 9.03 -15.31
N GLY A 320 -6.29 9.92 -16.22
CA GLY A 320 -6.27 9.67 -17.65
C GLY A 320 -4.88 9.28 -18.16
N LEU A 321 -3.85 10.05 -17.79
CA LEU A 321 -2.46 9.77 -18.13
C LEU A 321 -2.03 8.36 -17.66
N TRP A 322 -2.29 8.02 -16.39
CA TRP A 322 -1.90 6.74 -15.81
C TRP A 322 -2.62 5.55 -16.44
N PHE A 323 -3.91 5.68 -16.79
CA PHE A 323 -4.66 4.58 -17.41
C PHE A 323 -4.45 4.44 -18.92
N GLN A 324 -3.99 5.49 -19.61
CA GLN A 324 -3.83 5.47 -21.06
C GLN A 324 -2.37 5.28 -21.51
N THR A 325 -1.40 5.73 -20.72
CA THR A 325 0.01 5.81 -21.15
C THR A 325 0.89 4.77 -20.48
N PHE A 326 0.60 4.39 -19.24
CA PHE A 326 1.44 3.44 -18.52
C PHE A 326 1.11 2.01 -18.92
N GLU A 327 2.17 1.27 -19.25
CA GLU A 327 2.10 -0.12 -19.64
C GLU A 327 2.42 -1.01 -18.42
N PHE A 328 1.53 -1.95 -18.13
CA PHE A 328 1.71 -2.92 -17.04
C PHE A 328 2.24 -4.24 -17.59
N ASN A 329 3.01 -4.98 -16.79
CA ASN A 329 3.64 -6.24 -17.20
C ASN A 329 4.51 -6.08 -18.46
N ALA A 330 5.35 -5.04 -18.47
CA ALA A 330 6.16 -4.63 -19.62
C ALA A 330 6.84 -5.78 -20.37
N SER A 331 7.38 -6.79 -19.68
CA SER A 331 7.97 -7.97 -20.33
C SER A 331 6.99 -8.72 -21.26
N ILE A 332 5.80 -9.06 -20.74
CA ILE A 332 4.75 -9.75 -21.52
C ILE A 332 4.13 -8.78 -22.51
N TYR A 333 3.84 -7.55 -22.08
CA TYR A 333 3.22 -6.53 -22.92
C TYR A 333 4.08 -6.23 -24.15
N TYR A 334 5.39 -6.04 -24.00
CA TYR A 334 6.29 -5.78 -25.13
C TYR A 334 6.38 -6.98 -26.08
N MET A 335 6.37 -8.20 -25.55
CA MET A 335 6.30 -9.39 -26.40
C MET A 335 5.00 -9.44 -27.20
N LEU A 336 3.84 -9.21 -26.58
CA LEU A 336 2.55 -9.20 -27.25
C LEU A 336 2.40 -8.03 -28.23
N ARG A 337 2.87 -6.84 -27.85
CA ARG A 337 2.87 -5.64 -28.69
C ARG A 337 3.75 -5.84 -29.92
N TRP A 338 4.91 -6.48 -29.77
CA TRP A 338 5.75 -6.86 -30.90
C TRP A 338 5.04 -7.84 -31.84
N ILE A 339 4.39 -8.89 -31.30
CA ILE A 339 3.60 -9.83 -32.10
C ILE A 339 2.46 -9.11 -32.84
N GLY A 340 1.76 -8.19 -32.17
CA GLY A 340 0.62 -7.48 -32.75
C GLY A 340 0.96 -6.38 -33.76
N PHE A 341 2.23 -5.97 -33.86
CA PHE A 341 2.71 -5.04 -34.89
C PHE A 341 3.36 -5.74 -36.10
N GLN A 342 3.56 -7.05 -36.03
CA GLN A 342 3.82 -7.89 -37.21
C GLN A 342 2.51 -8.15 -37.94
#